data_AF-A0A7Z7P3Z4-F1
#
_entry.id   AF-A0A7Z7P3Z4-F1
#
_cell.length_a   1.000
_cell.length_b   1.000
_cell.length_c   1.000
_cell.angle_alpha   90.00
_cell.angle_beta   90.00
_cell.angle_gamma   90.00
#
_symmetry.space_group_name_H-M   'P 1'
#
loop_
_entity.id
_entity.type
_entity.pdbx_description
1 polymer ?
#
loop_
_entity_poly.entity_id
_entity_poly.type
_entity_poly.pdbx_seq_one_letter_code
_entity_poly.pdbx_strand_id
1 'polypeptide(L)' 'MKTLSFDLRPGQEHISSSLIGKSEINIKRNDLVLDIQYDSSRYQTADIIQQTLADFSVHDLKMTDADIEDIIRRFYRKEL' A
#
# COMPACT_ATOMS: atom_id res chain seq x y z
N MET A 1 1.21 13.11 -6.02
CA MET A 1 1.78 12.23 -4.97
C MET A 1 0.70 11.88 -3.98
N LYS A 2 0.56 10.60 -3.65
CA LYS A 2 -0.33 10.10 -2.57
C LYS A 2 0.49 9.30 -1.58
N THR A 3 -0.04 9.16 -0.37
CA THR A 3 0.57 8.37 0.71
C THR A 3 -0.46 7.40 1.27
N LEU A 4 -0.03 6.15 1.50
CA LEU A 4 -0.75 5.15 2.26
C LEU A 4 0.09 4.81 3.50
N SER A 5 -0.55 4.73 4.65
CA SER A 5 0.08 4.34 5.91
C SER A 5 -0.56 3.05 6.41
N PHE A 6 0.25 2.02 6.57
CA PHE A 6 -0.19 0.70 7.02
C PHE A 6 0.32 0.45 8.43
N ASP A 7 -0.58 0.10 9.34
CA ASP A 7 -0.21 -0.42 10.65
C ASP A 7 -0.01 -1.94 10.49
N LEU A 8 1.22 -2.41 10.65
CA LEU A 8 1.65 -3.80 10.52
C LEU A 8 1.46 -4.58 11.82
N ARG A 9 1.38 -5.91 11.70
CA ARG A 9 1.50 -6.81 12.86
C ARG A 9 2.97 -6.99 13.26
N PRO A 10 3.28 -7.23 14.55
CA PRO A 10 4.64 -7.49 15.01
C PRO A 10 5.22 -8.81 14.46
N GLY A 11 6.55 -8.95 14.50
CA GLY A 11 7.25 -10.17 14.05
C GLY A 11 7.53 -10.22 12.54
N GLN A 12 7.46 -9.07 11.86
CA GLN A 12 7.64 -8.93 10.42
C GLN A 12 8.89 -8.10 10.06
N GLU A 13 9.84 -7.93 10.97
CA GLU A 13 11.00 -7.01 10.84
C GLU A 13 11.90 -7.38 9.66
N HIS A 14 11.96 -8.67 9.32
CA HIS A 14 12.73 -9.24 8.21
C HIS A 14 12.04 -9.15 6.84
N ILE A 15 10.74 -8.78 6.80
CA ILE A 15 9.97 -8.73 5.55
C ILE A 15 10.22 -7.38 4.87
N SER A 16 10.49 -7.45 3.56
CA SER A 16 10.70 -6.31 2.68
C SER A 16 9.59 -6.23 1.65
N SER A 17 9.21 -5.01 1.26
CA SER A 17 8.20 -4.83 0.21
C SER A 17 8.75 -5.18 -1.17
N SER A 18 7.93 -5.85 -1.96
CA SER A 18 8.10 -6.10 -3.40
C SER A 18 8.09 -4.81 -4.24
N LEU A 19 7.63 -3.70 -3.66
CA LEU A 19 7.60 -2.38 -4.30
C LEU A 19 8.96 -1.65 -4.24
N ILE A 20 9.94 -2.18 -3.49
CA ILE A 20 11.29 -1.58 -3.44
C ILE A 20 11.92 -1.55 -4.84
N GLY A 21 12.54 -0.41 -5.17
CA GLY A 21 13.23 -0.21 -6.44
C GLY A 21 12.31 0.19 -7.61
N LYS A 22 10.99 0.28 -7.40
CA LYS A 22 10.08 0.88 -8.38
C LYS A 22 10.28 2.40 -8.42
N SER A 23 10.41 2.96 -9.63
CA SER A 23 10.51 4.42 -9.83
C SER A 23 9.29 5.12 -9.25
N GLU A 24 9.46 6.33 -8.73
CA GLU A 24 8.36 7.14 -8.17
C GLU A 24 7.58 6.44 -7.02
N ILE A 25 8.19 5.45 -6.36
CA ILE A 25 7.70 4.87 -5.10
C ILE A 25 8.77 5.05 -4.02
N ASN A 26 8.36 5.61 -2.88
CA ASN A 26 9.18 5.74 -1.69
C ASN A 26 8.52 4.98 -0.54
N ILE A 27 9.29 4.12 0.11
CA ILE A 27 8.82 3.27 1.21
C ILE A 27 9.61 3.62 2.45
N LYS A 28 8.91 3.94 3.53
CA LYS A 28 9.50 4.21 4.84
C LYS A 28 8.86 3.30 5.86
N ARG A 29 9.68 2.59 6.62
CA ARG A 29 9.22 1.77 7.73
C ARG A 29 9.72 2.37 9.04
N ASN A 30 8.81 2.53 9.98
CA ASN A 30 9.10 2.91 11.36
C ASN A 30 8.40 1.93 12.30
N ASP A 31 9.15 0.95 12.80
CA ASP A 31 8.62 -0.12 13.66
C ASP A 31 7.45 -0.88 12.98
N LEU A 32 6.25 -0.72 13.52
CA LEU A 32 5.01 -1.31 13.02
C LEU A 32 4.28 -0.44 12.00
N VAL A 33 4.82 0.72 11.61
CA VAL A 33 4.19 1.58 10.60
C VAL A 33 4.98 1.50 9.29
N LEU A 34 4.27 1.26 8.20
CA LEU A 34 4.80 1.28 6.84
C LEU A 34 4.11 2.38 6.03
N ASP A 35 4.87 3.41 5.66
CA ASP A 35 4.41 4.49 4.80
C ASP A 35 4.89 4.24 3.37
N ILE A 36 3.95 4.28 2.43
CA ILE A 36 4.22 4.15 0.99
C ILE A 36 3.72 5.40 0.29
N GLN A 37 4.67 6.17 -0.24
CA GLN A 37 4.40 7.33 -1.07
C GLN A 37 4.62 6.98 -2.54
N TYR A 38 3.68 7.37 -3.41
CA TYR A 38 3.75 7.06 -4.83
C TYR A 38 3.09 8.15 -5.70
N ASP A 39 3.43 8.14 -6.98
CA ASP A 39 2.74 8.94 -8.00
C ASP A 39 1.48 8.22 -8.51
N SER A 40 0.30 8.72 -8.12
CA SER A 40 -1.00 8.14 -8.53
C SER A 40 -1.33 8.32 -10.00
N SER A 41 -0.55 9.10 -10.76
CA SER A 41 -0.66 9.13 -12.23
C SER A 41 -0.01 7.91 -12.89
N ARG A 42 0.88 7.22 -12.17
CA ARG A 42 1.65 6.06 -12.64
C ARG A 42 1.18 4.75 -12.03
N TYR A 43 0.74 4.79 -10.78
CA TYR A 43 0.34 3.60 -10.02
C TYR A 43 -1.09 3.74 -9.51
N GLN A 44 -1.89 2.70 -9.73
CA GLN A 44 -3.22 2.63 -9.12
C GLN A 44 -3.09 2.35 -7.63
N THR A 45 -3.87 3.06 -6.82
CA THR A 45 -3.88 2.88 -5.37
C THR A 45 -4.23 1.44 -4.97
N ALA A 46 -5.18 0.81 -5.67
CA ALA A 46 -5.58 -0.57 -5.41
C ALA A 46 -4.42 -1.56 -5.60
N ASP A 47 -3.60 -1.40 -6.65
CA ASP A 47 -2.46 -2.28 -6.92
C ASP A 47 -1.38 -2.17 -5.83
N ILE A 48 -1.13 -0.96 -5.33
CA ILE A 48 -0.19 -0.71 -4.23
C ILE A 48 -0.69 -1.39 -2.95
N ILE A 49 -1.98 -1.25 -2.64
CA ILE A 49 -2.59 -1.92 -1.49
C ILE A 49 -2.49 -3.43 -1.64
N GLN A 50 -2.84 -4.00 -2.79
CA GLN A 50 -2.79 -5.45 -3.03
C GLN A 50 -1.37 -6.01 -2.86
N GLN A 51 -0.37 -5.39 -3.46
CA GLN A 51 1.02 -5.81 -3.32
C GLN A 51 1.48 -5.71 -1.86
N THR A 52 1.11 -4.65 -1.16
CA THR A 52 1.46 -4.48 0.26
C THR A 52 0.80 -5.53 1.15
N LEU A 53 -0.47 -5.87 0.90
CA LEU A 53 -1.18 -6.92 1.62
C LEU A 53 -0.70 -8.34 1.29
N ALA A 54 -0.07 -8.53 0.13
CA ALA A 54 0.60 -9.79 -0.22
C ALA A 54 1.94 -9.95 0.50
N ASP A 55 2.67 -8.84 0.69
CA ASP A 55 3.97 -8.83 1.36
C ASP A 55 3.84 -8.86 2.90
N PHE A 56 2.88 -8.12 3.46
CA PHE A 56 2.78 -7.85 4.90
C PHE A 56 1.46 -8.31 5.52
N SER A 57 1.48 -8.61 6.82
CA SER A 57 0.27 -8.82 7.62
C SER A 57 -0.12 -7.48 8.22
N VAL A 58 -1.16 -6.88 7.67
CA VAL A 58 -1.61 -5.55 8.04
C VAL A 58 -2.74 -5.65 9.07
N HIS A 59 -2.70 -4.78 10.08
CA HIS A 59 -3.77 -4.56 11.05
C HIS A 59 -4.74 -3.47 10.57
N ASP A 60 -4.21 -2.33 10.11
CA ASP A 60 -5.01 -1.18 9.66
C ASP A 60 -4.37 -0.48 8.45
N LEU A 61 -5.19 0.20 7.65
CA LEU A 61 -4.78 1.01 6.50
C LEU A 61 -5.40 2.41 6.61
N LYS A 62 -4.54 3.42 6.74
CA LYS A 62 -4.90 4.83 6.72
C LYS A 62 -4.58 5.44 5.37
N MET A 63 -5.53 6.18 4.83
CA MET A 63 -5.44 6.81 3.53
C MET A 63 -5.89 8.26 3.63
N THR A 64 -5.15 9.16 2.98
CA THR A 64 -5.52 10.57 2.85
C THR A 64 -5.71 10.87 1.37
N ASP A 65 -6.76 11.61 1.02
CA ASP A 65 -7.07 12.01 -0.36
C ASP A 65 -7.16 10.84 -1.37
N ALA A 66 -7.68 9.70 -0.91
CA ALA A 66 -7.92 8.51 -1.72
C ALA A 66 -9.43 8.28 -1.92
N ASP A 67 -9.83 7.92 -3.14
CA ASP A 67 -11.20 7.55 -3.45
C ASP A 67 -11.45 6.10 -3.01
N ILE A 68 -11.98 5.92 -1.81
CA ILE A 68 -12.26 4.61 -1.25
C ILE A 68 -13.26 3.82 -2.11
N GLU A 69 -14.19 4.50 -2.79
CA GLU A 69 -15.19 3.83 -3.62
C GLU A 69 -14.54 3.18 -4.84
N ASP A 70 -13.65 3.90 -5.54
CA ASP A 70 -12.90 3.34 -6.68
C ASP A 70 -12.03 2.16 -6.25
N ILE A 71 -11.37 2.28 -5.09
CA ILE A 71 -10.53 1.21 -4.53
C ILE A 71 -11.37 -0.04 -4.25
N ILE A 72 -12.46 0.08 -3.49
CA ILE A 72 -13.34 -1.05 -3.16
C ILE A 72 -13.95 -1.64 -4.45
N ARG A 73 -14.35 -0.81 -5.42
CA ARG A 73 -14.83 -1.30 -6.71
C ARG A 73 -13.79 -2.18 -7.40
N ARG A 74 -12.51 -1.81 -7.40
CA ARG A 74 -11.43 -2.62 -8.02
C ARG A 74 -11.13 -3.92 -7.27
N PHE A 75 -11.29 -3.93 -5.94
CA PHE A 75 -11.13 -5.15 -5.16
C PHE A 75 -12.26 -6.16 -5.37
N TYR A 76 -13.50 -5.70 -5.50
CA TYR A 76 -14.69 -6.57 -5.55
C TYR A 76 -15.30 -6.75 -6.93
N ARG A 77 -15.07 -5.83 -7.87
CA ARG A 77 -15.31 -6.14 -9.29
C ARG A 77 -14.14 -6.98 -9.75
N LYS A 78 -14.42 -8.26 -10.02
CA LYS A 78 -13.74 -8.95 -11.11
C LYS A 78 -13.83 -8.02 -12.31
N GLU A 79 -12.73 -7.35 -12.67
CA GLU A 79 -12.62 -6.81 -14.02
C GLU A 79 -12.89 -8.01 -14.96
N LEU A 80 -14.04 -7.97 -15.63
CA LEU A 80 -14.44 -8.89 -16.70
C LEU A 80 -13.76 -8.44 -17.98
#